data_AF-L1LC05-F1
#
_entry.id   AF-L1LC05-F1
#
_cell.length_a   1.000
_cell.length_b   1.000
_cell.length_c   1.000
_cell.angle_alpha   90.00
_cell.angle_beta   90.00
_cell.angle_gamma   90.00
#
_symmetry.space_group_name_H-M   'P 1'
#
loop_
_entity.id
_entity.type
_entity.pdbx_description
1 polymer ?
#
loop_
_entity_poly.entity_id
_entity_poly.type
_entity_poly.pdbx_seq_one_letter_code
_entity_poly.pdbx_strand_id
1 'polypeptide(L)'
;MKFISLFYLAFIAKFCGVNCFCRGDITDGEALDLSSPDPSKVGVKEEVKDGIKWKVFTPKKDVKFTSFSEGRVEVGNIKTEFKKLRISLDSPTPIAYVEYKGCVSIKYFKKVNGAWEETTYDYVSRKVNEIKNNKTEKANEEAVNADDTFGNLEDGKESEE
;
A
#
# COMPACT_ATOMS: atom_id res chain seq x y z
N MET A 1 -18.40 -16.45 -42.29
CA MET A 1 -18.86 -15.09 -41.95
C MET A 1 -17.73 -14.40 -41.20
N LYS A 2 -17.16 -13.33 -41.78
CA LYS A 2 -16.08 -12.50 -41.20
C LYS A 2 -16.69 -11.24 -40.58
N PHE A 3 -15.95 -10.62 -39.67
CA PHE A 3 -16.16 -9.30 -39.02
C PHE A 3 -17.23 -9.34 -37.91
N ILE A 4 -16.89 -9.11 -36.62
CA ILE A 4 -16.54 -7.80 -36.07
C ILE A 4 -15.31 -7.90 -35.16
N SER A 5 -14.21 -7.42 -35.71
CA SER A 5 -13.08 -6.84 -34.98
C SER A 5 -13.42 -5.37 -34.70
N LEU A 6 -12.77 -4.77 -33.70
CA LEU A 6 -12.68 -3.33 -33.41
C LEU A 6 -13.78 -2.72 -32.52
N PHE A 7 -13.68 -2.95 -31.20
CA PHE A 7 -14.02 -1.93 -30.19
C PHE A 7 -12.97 -1.86 -29.06
N TYR A 8 -11.71 -2.13 -29.38
CA TYR A 8 -10.58 -1.71 -28.56
C TYR A 8 -10.02 -0.44 -29.19
N LEU A 9 -10.23 0.69 -28.51
CA LEU A 9 -9.53 2.00 -28.60
C LEU A 9 -10.51 3.16 -28.37
N ALA A 10 -11.20 3.15 -27.23
CA ALA A 10 -11.79 4.38 -26.68
C ALA A 10 -10.76 5.02 -25.73
N PHE A 11 -9.87 5.82 -26.33
CA PHE A 11 -9.45 7.12 -25.81
C PHE A 11 -9.42 7.30 -24.27
N ILE A 12 -8.33 6.85 -23.62
CA ILE A 12 -7.91 7.46 -22.35
C ILE A 12 -7.22 8.79 -22.70
N ALA A 13 -8.03 9.75 -23.14
CA ALA A 13 -7.62 11.14 -23.20
C ALA A 13 -7.58 11.70 -21.79
N LYS A 14 -6.37 11.73 -21.23
CA LYS A 14 -5.75 12.97 -20.77
C LYS A 14 -6.69 13.96 -20.06
N PHE A 15 -7.01 13.68 -18.80
CA PHE A 15 -7.28 14.72 -17.81
C PHE A 15 -6.06 14.86 -16.89
N CYS A 16 -4.97 15.43 -17.43
CA CYS A 16 -3.99 16.13 -16.60
C CYS A 16 -4.60 17.49 -16.23
N GLY A 17 -5.50 17.48 -15.25
CA GLY A 17 -5.96 18.69 -14.59
C GLY A 17 -4.93 19.17 -13.57
N VAL A 18 -4.62 20.46 -13.65
CA VAL A 18 -3.98 21.31 -12.64
C VAL A 18 -2.46 21.12 -12.41
N ASN A 19 -1.68 21.98 -13.09
CA ASN A 19 -0.38 22.55 -12.70
C ASN A 19 0.44 21.82 -11.62
N CYS A 20 0.96 20.63 -11.96
CA CYS A 20 2.11 20.09 -11.24
C CYS A 20 3.34 20.26 -12.14
N PHE A 21 4.09 21.35 -11.92
CA PHE A 21 5.40 21.59 -12.54
C PHE A 21 6.45 20.62 -11.97
N CYS A 22 6.25 19.31 -12.07
CA CYS A 22 7.35 18.37 -11.91
C CYS A 22 8.09 18.31 -13.26
N ARG A 23 8.92 19.32 -13.55
CA ARG A 23 9.84 19.33 -14.70
C ARG A 23 11.01 18.39 -14.39
N GLY A 24 10.72 17.09 -14.32
CA GLY A 24 11.74 16.06 -14.16
C GLY A 24 12.41 15.82 -15.52
N ASP A 25 13.74 15.92 -15.56
CA ASP A 25 14.49 15.37 -16.68
C ASP A 25 14.23 13.86 -16.74
N ILE A 26 13.84 13.36 -17.92
CA ILE A 26 13.75 11.92 -18.18
C ILE A 26 15.16 11.39 -18.00
N THR A 27 15.41 10.72 -16.89
CA THR A 27 16.70 10.12 -16.56
C THR A 27 16.57 8.61 -16.62
N ASP A 28 17.64 7.94 -17.09
CA ASP A 28 17.79 6.49 -17.02
C ASP A 28 17.89 6.08 -15.54
N GLY A 29 16.75 5.93 -14.89
CA GLY A 29 16.66 5.46 -13.52
C GLY A 29 16.48 3.95 -13.44
N GLU A 30 16.81 3.40 -12.29
CA GLU A 30 16.69 1.96 -12.04
C GLU A 30 15.26 1.57 -11.66
N ALA A 31 14.91 0.30 -11.87
CA ALA A 31 13.68 -0.29 -11.37
C ALA A 31 13.88 -0.85 -9.97
N LEU A 32 13.04 -0.45 -9.01
CA LEU A 32 13.00 -1.07 -7.68
C LEU A 32 12.13 -2.33 -7.71
N ASP A 33 12.70 -3.50 -7.42
CA ASP A 33 11.92 -4.71 -7.14
C ASP A 33 11.43 -4.72 -5.67
N LEU A 34 10.11 -4.67 -5.49
CA LEU A 34 9.43 -4.66 -4.20
C LEU A 34 9.47 -6.02 -3.49
N SER A 35 9.60 -7.10 -4.25
CA SER A 35 9.65 -8.48 -3.73
C SER A 35 11.05 -8.84 -3.24
N SER A 36 12.09 -8.30 -3.90
CA SER A 36 13.50 -8.54 -3.58
C SER A 36 14.30 -7.23 -3.62
N PRO A 37 14.07 -6.30 -2.67
CA PRO A 37 14.73 -5.00 -2.67
C PRO A 37 16.24 -5.15 -2.41
N ASP A 38 17.06 -4.47 -3.21
CA ASP A 38 18.52 -4.44 -3.02
C ASP A 38 18.89 -3.58 -1.79
N PRO A 39 19.35 -4.19 -0.68
CA PRO A 39 19.64 -3.46 0.55
C PRO A 39 20.85 -2.53 0.40
N SER A 40 21.67 -2.65 -0.65
CA SER A 40 22.75 -1.71 -0.96
C SER A 40 22.20 -0.38 -1.49
N LYS A 41 21.03 -0.39 -2.14
CA LYS A 41 20.43 0.75 -2.86
C LYS A 41 19.20 1.36 -2.19
N VAL A 42 18.42 0.56 -1.47
CA VAL A 42 17.18 1.00 -0.81
C VAL A 42 17.16 0.61 0.66
N GLY A 43 16.74 1.53 1.52
CA GLY A 43 16.39 1.23 2.90
C GLY A 43 14.95 0.73 2.97
N VAL A 44 14.75 -0.40 3.64
CA VAL A 44 13.42 -0.98 3.87
C VAL A 44 13.16 -1.02 5.37
N LYS A 45 12.01 -0.52 5.80
CA LYS A 45 11.57 -0.61 7.19
C LYS A 45 10.06 -0.76 7.29
N GLU A 46 9.60 -1.25 8.42
CA GLU A 46 8.19 -1.24 8.78
C GLU A 46 7.88 -0.02 9.66
N GLU A 47 6.75 0.62 9.41
CA GLU A 47 6.24 1.75 10.19
C GLU A 47 4.77 1.50 10.53
N VAL A 48 4.37 1.76 11.78
CA VAL A 48 2.95 1.86 12.12
C VAL A 48 2.56 3.32 12.02
N LYS A 49 1.64 3.63 11.13
CA LYS A 49 1.07 4.97 11.01
C LYS A 49 -0.42 4.81 10.88
N ASP A 50 -1.17 5.62 11.62
CA ASP A 50 -2.62 5.61 11.53
C ASP A 50 -3.21 4.24 11.90
N GLY A 51 -2.55 3.48 12.80
CA GLY A 51 -2.95 2.13 13.18
C GLY A 51 -2.72 1.03 12.13
N ILE A 52 -2.18 1.40 10.96
CA ILE A 52 -1.88 0.50 9.83
C ILE A 52 -0.37 0.25 9.78
N LYS A 53 0.05 -1.00 9.60
CA LYS A 53 1.44 -1.34 9.28
C LYS A 53 1.74 -1.05 7.82
N TRP A 54 2.84 -0.35 7.61
CA TRP A 54 3.37 0.05 6.32
C TRP A 54 4.75 -0.51 6.11
N LYS A 55 5.01 -1.11 4.95
CA LYS A 55 6.36 -1.34 4.45
C LYS A 55 6.82 -0.10 3.70
N VAL A 56 7.95 0.47 4.11
CA VAL A 56 8.44 1.75 3.62
C VAL A 56 9.80 1.57 2.95
N PHE A 57 9.88 1.98 1.69
CA PHE A 57 11.06 1.95 0.86
C PHE A 57 11.59 3.38 0.70
N THR A 58 12.84 3.59 1.08
CA THR A 58 13.52 4.89 0.96
C THR A 58 14.82 4.69 0.20
N PRO A 59 14.97 5.27 -1.02
CA PRO A 59 16.21 5.18 -1.76
C PRO A 59 17.37 5.74 -0.92
N LYS A 60 18.54 5.10 -0.99
CA LYS A 60 19.75 5.64 -0.36
C LYS A 60 20.26 6.86 -1.11
N LYS A 61 21.23 7.55 -0.50
CA LYS A 61 21.87 8.72 -1.10
C LYS A 61 22.41 8.38 -2.50
N ASP A 62 22.18 9.28 -3.44
CA ASP A 62 22.65 9.19 -4.84
C ASP A 62 22.08 8.03 -5.67
N VAL A 63 21.12 7.26 -5.13
CA VAL A 63 20.36 6.25 -5.87
C VAL A 63 19.07 6.85 -6.41
N LYS A 64 18.76 6.53 -7.67
CA LYS A 64 17.58 7.02 -8.39
C LYS A 64 16.77 5.86 -8.93
N PHE A 65 15.51 5.79 -8.51
CA PHE A 65 14.55 4.86 -9.08
C PHE A 65 13.48 5.63 -9.85
N THR A 66 13.21 5.21 -11.08
CA THR A 66 12.18 5.77 -11.98
C THR A 66 11.10 4.77 -12.33
N SER A 67 11.22 3.54 -11.86
CA SER A 67 10.14 2.56 -11.93
C SER A 67 10.22 1.63 -10.73
N PHE A 68 9.15 0.87 -10.52
CA PHE A 68 9.14 -0.21 -9.55
C PHE A 68 8.34 -1.39 -10.09
N SER A 69 8.75 -2.57 -9.68
CA SER A 69 8.19 -3.86 -10.07
C SER A 69 7.96 -4.72 -8.83
N GLU A 70 7.13 -5.75 -8.96
CA GLU A 70 6.98 -6.78 -7.95
C GLU A 70 7.35 -8.11 -8.60
N GLY A 71 8.59 -8.52 -8.39
CA GLY A 71 9.21 -9.61 -9.15
C GLY A 71 9.27 -9.27 -10.63
N ARG A 72 8.55 -10.05 -11.45
CA ARG A 72 8.51 -9.88 -12.93
C ARG A 72 7.40 -8.97 -13.45
N VAL A 73 6.55 -8.45 -12.57
CA VAL A 73 5.41 -7.60 -12.95
C VAL A 73 5.80 -6.14 -12.76
N GLU A 74 5.81 -5.35 -13.84
CA GLU A 74 5.98 -3.90 -13.74
C GLU A 74 4.76 -3.31 -13.02
N VAL A 75 5.02 -2.55 -11.96
CA VAL A 75 3.99 -1.94 -11.11
C VAL A 75 3.70 -0.52 -11.54
N GLY A 76 4.75 0.24 -11.85
CA GLY A 76 4.59 1.61 -12.31
C GLY A 76 5.90 2.23 -12.78
N ASN A 77 5.78 3.02 -13.84
CA ASN A 77 6.82 3.92 -14.29
C ASN A 77 6.53 5.33 -13.77
N ILE A 78 7.46 5.84 -12.98
CA ILE A 78 7.43 7.16 -12.40
C ILE A 78 8.61 7.92 -12.97
N LYS A 79 8.36 8.68 -14.04
CA LYS A 79 9.36 9.48 -14.78
C LYS A 79 10.23 10.42 -13.94
N THR A 80 9.94 10.54 -12.65
CA THR A 80 10.61 11.37 -11.66
C THR A 80 11.05 10.51 -10.49
N GLU A 81 12.24 10.81 -9.95
CA GLU A 81 12.77 10.20 -8.72
C GLU A 81 11.76 10.29 -7.56
N PHE A 82 11.50 9.16 -6.91
CA PHE A 82 10.74 9.17 -5.66
C PHE A 82 11.63 9.32 -4.43
N LYS A 83 11.11 10.00 -3.42
CA LYS A 83 11.69 10.15 -2.08
C LYS A 83 11.34 8.97 -1.19
N LYS A 84 10.10 8.49 -1.27
CA LYS A 84 9.59 7.42 -0.43
C LYS A 84 8.44 6.68 -1.11
N LEU A 85 8.43 5.36 -1.01
CA LEU A 85 7.31 4.50 -1.37
C LEU A 85 6.80 3.80 -0.11
N ARG A 86 5.49 3.84 0.13
CA ARG A 86 4.83 3.10 1.23
C ARG A 86 3.83 2.11 0.67
N ILE A 87 3.77 0.90 1.24
CA ILE A 87 2.81 -0.15 0.90
C ILE A 87 2.14 -0.65 2.18
N SER A 88 0.81 -0.76 2.20
CA SER A 88 0.10 -1.32 3.36
C SER A 88 0.32 -2.83 3.47
N LEU A 89 0.49 -3.31 4.70
CA LEU A 89 0.63 -4.74 5.02
C LEU A 89 -0.65 -5.35 5.61
N ASP A 90 -1.45 -4.55 6.30
CA ASP A 90 -2.63 -5.01 7.05
C ASP A 90 -3.93 -4.99 6.22
N SER A 91 -3.85 -5.01 4.89
CA SER A 91 -5.03 -4.88 4.01
C SER A 91 -5.14 -6.05 3.03
N PRO A 92 -6.35 -6.64 2.85
CA PRO A 92 -6.59 -7.62 1.78
C PRO A 92 -6.45 -6.99 0.39
N THR A 93 -6.60 -5.67 0.29
CA THR A 93 -6.33 -4.90 -0.93
C THR A 93 -5.19 -3.92 -0.63
N PRO A 94 -3.92 -4.30 -0.91
CA PRO A 94 -2.79 -3.43 -0.68
C PRO A 94 -2.94 -2.09 -1.39
N ILE A 95 -2.59 -1.02 -0.68
CA ILE A 95 -2.55 0.36 -1.20
C ILE A 95 -1.14 0.89 -1.05
N ALA A 96 -0.75 1.76 -1.97
CA ALA A 96 0.58 2.35 -1.98
C ALA A 96 0.58 3.85 -2.28
N TYR A 97 1.62 4.52 -1.80
CA TYR A 97 1.86 5.96 -1.94
C TYR A 97 3.28 6.18 -2.40
N VAL A 98 3.44 6.98 -3.46
CA VAL A 98 4.75 7.41 -3.95
C VAL A 98 4.87 8.91 -3.70
N GLU A 99 5.77 9.29 -2.81
CA GLU A 99 6.17 10.68 -2.58
C GLU A 99 7.36 11.02 -3.49
N TYR A 100 7.28 12.08 -4.29
CA TYR A 100 8.36 12.49 -5.19
C TYR A 100 9.41 13.36 -4.51
N LYS A 101 10.66 13.26 -4.98
CA LYS A 101 11.72 14.16 -4.53
C LYS A 101 11.52 15.53 -5.17
N GLY A 102 11.45 16.59 -4.35
CA GLY A 102 11.30 17.96 -4.82
C GLY A 102 9.92 18.33 -5.39
N CYS A 103 8.93 17.42 -5.35
CA CYS A 103 7.56 17.69 -5.78
C CYS A 103 6.59 17.39 -4.62
N VAL A 104 5.54 18.20 -4.47
CA VAL A 104 4.46 17.97 -3.47
C VAL A 104 3.45 16.94 -3.97
N SER A 105 3.57 16.52 -5.24
CA SER A 105 2.74 15.47 -5.80
C SER A 105 2.96 14.15 -5.08
N ILE A 106 1.86 13.44 -4.84
CA ILE A 106 1.85 12.07 -4.36
C ILE A 106 1.01 11.28 -5.34
N LYS A 107 1.55 10.15 -5.80
CA LYS A 107 0.77 9.16 -6.55
C LYS A 107 0.27 8.06 -5.64
N TYR A 108 -0.90 7.56 -5.97
CA TYR A 108 -1.61 6.54 -5.21
C TYR A 108 -1.82 5.31 -6.08
N PHE A 109 -1.65 4.13 -5.51
CA PHE A 109 -1.87 2.88 -6.21
C PHE A 109 -2.69 1.93 -5.34
N LYS A 110 -3.49 1.09 -5.97
CA LYS A 110 -4.20 -0.03 -5.34
C LYS A 110 -3.83 -1.32 -6.06
N LYS A 111 -3.82 -2.43 -5.33
CA LYS A 111 -3.57 -3.74 -5.91
C LYS A 111 -4.90 -4.47 -6.14
N VAL A 112 -5.23 -4.76 -7.40
CA VAL A 112 -6.46 -5.45 -7.81
C VAL A 112 -6.05 -6.68 -8.62
N ASN A 113 -6.52 -7.87 -8.20
CA ASN A 113 -6.23 -9.14 -8.89
C ASN A 113 -4.72 -9.38 -9.13
N GLY A 114 -3.88 -9.00 -8.18
CA GLY A 114 -2.41 -9.14 -8.27
C GLY A 114 -1.71 -8.07 -9.11
N ALA A 115 -2.44 -7.22 -9.84
CA ALA A 115 -1.90 -6.10 -10.59
C ALA A 115 -2.07 -4.79 -9.82
N TRP A 116 -1.17 -3.84 -10.05
CA TRP A 116 -1.26 -2.51 -9.45
C TRP A 116 -1.87 -1.52 -10.43
N GLU A 117 -2.78 -0.69 -9.92
CA GLU A 117 -3.48 0.33 -10.68
C GLU A 117 -3.30 1.69 -10.00
N GLU A 118 -2.97 2.73 -10.77
CA GLU A 118 -2.98 4.11 -10.27
C GLU A 118 -4.41 4.50 -9.86
N THR A 119 -4.54 5.23 -8.77
CA THR A 119 -5.83 5.62 -8.19
C THR A 119 -5.79 7.02 -7.60
N THR A 120 -6.88 7.44 -6.96
CA THR A 120 -7.03 8.77 -6.37
C THR A 120 -6.77 8.77 -4.87
N TYR A 121 -6.46 9.96 -4.33
CA TYR A 121 -6.37 10.18 -2.89
C TYR A 121 -7.66 9.74 -2.19
N ASP A 122 -8.83 10.10 -2.71
CA ASP A 122 -10.13 9.81 -2.07
C ASP A 122 -10.37 8.31 -1.91
N TYR A 123 -10.02 7.51 -2.92
CA TYR A 123 -10.12 6.06 -2.83
C TYR A 123 -9.25 5.52 -1.69
N VAL A 124 -8.00 5.98 -1.64
CA VAL A 124 -7.02 5.52 -0.67
C VAL A 124 -7.35 5.99 0.76
N SER A 125 -7.80 7.23 0.92
CA SER A 125 -8.25 7.78 2.19
C SER A 125 -9.43 6.98 2.76
N ARG A 126 -10.42 6.67 1.91
CA ARG A 126 -11.55 5.81 2.28
C ARG A 126 -11.06 4.42 2.70
N LYS A 127 -10.16 3.80 1.94
CA LYS A 127 -9.61 2.48 2.26
C LYS A 127 -8.83 2.46 3.58
N VAL A 128 -8.06 3.50 3.86
CA VAL A 128 -7.38 3.65 5.17
C VAL A 128 -8.38 3.67 6.31
N ASN A 129 -9.48 4.42 6.17
CA ASN A 129 -10.52 4.49 7.20
C ASN A 129 -11.24 3.13 7.38
N GLU A 130 -11.51 2.40 6.30
CA GLU A 130 -12.07 1.04 6.37
C GLU A 130 -11.15 0.09 7.17
N ILE A 131 -9.84 0.11 6.88
CA ILE A 131 -8.86 -0.73 7.60
C ILE A 131 -8.82 -0.37 9.10
N LYS A 132 -8.87 0.92 9.43
CA LYS A 132 -8.92 1.39 10.82
C LYS A 132 -10.15 0.88 11.56
N ASN A 133 -11.33 1.02 10.95
CA ASN A 133 -12.59 0.66 11.60
C ASN A 133 -12.69 -0.84 11.86
N ASN A 134 -12.32 -1.68 10.88
CA ASN A 134 -12.34 -3.13 11.02
C ASN A 134 -11.42 -3.64 12.15
N LYS A 135 -10.30 -2.94 12.39
CA LYS A 135 -9.36 -3.29 13.47
C LYS A 135 -9.93 -2.99 14.85
N THR A 136 -10.70 -1.91 14.98
CA THR A 136 -11.40 -1.55 16.22
C THR A 136 -12.50 -2.55 16.55
N GLU A 137 -13.30 -2.95 15.56
CA GLU A 137 -14.37 -3.94 15.75
C GLU A 137 -13.80 -5.28 16.23
N LYS A 138 -12.73 -5.76 15.58
CA LYS A 138 -12.06 -7.01 15.99
C LYS A 138 -11.51 -6.95 17.42
N ALA A 139 -10.91 -5.83 17.82
CA ALA A 139 -10.39 -5.66 19.18
C ALA A 139 -11.50 -5.67 20.24
N ASN A 140 -12.68 -5.14 19.90
CA ASN A 140 -13.82 -5.10 20.81
C ASN A 140 -14.49 -6.48 20.95
N GLU A 141 -14.58 -7.27 19.87
CA GLU A 141 -15.10 -8.65 19.93
C GLU A 141 -14.20 -9.58 20.76
N GLU A 142 -12.87 -9.46 20.63
CA GLU A 142 -11.93 -10.25 21.44
C GLU A 142 -12.01 -9.91 22.93
N ALA A 143 -12.29 -8.66 23.29
CA ALA A 143 -12.45 -8.24 24.69
C ALA A 143 -13.74 -8.76 25.32
N VAL A 144 -14.85 -8.82 24.57
CA VAL A 144 -16.15 -9.32 25.07
C VAL A 144 -16.12 -10.84 25.30
N ASN A 145 -15.40 -11.60 24.46
CA ASN A 145 -15.31 -13.05 24.60
C ASN A 145 -14.35 -13.53 25.71
N ALA A 146 -13.48 -12.65 26.22
CA ALA A 146 -12.54 -12.99 27.30
C ALA A 146 -13.16 -12.92 28.70
N ASP A 147 -14.33 -12.29 28.86
CA ASP A 147 -15.00 -12.09 30.15
C ASP A 147 -15.83 -13.32 30.58
N ASP A 148 -16.30 -14.13 29.62
CA ASP A 148 -17.18 -15.30 29.89
C ASP A 148 -16.44 -16.57 30.40
N THR A 149 -15.12 -16.52 30.67
CA THR A 149 -14.35 -17.70 31.11
C THR A 149 -14.03 -17.73 32.62
N PHE A 150 -14.36 -16.70 33.40
CA PHE A 150 -14.13 -16.66 34.86
C PHE A 150 -15.42 -16.92 35.65
N GLY A 151 -15.97 -18.12 35.54
CA GLY A 151 -17.13 -18.52 36.33
C GLY A 151 -17.36 -20.01 36.35
N ASN A 152 -16.49 -20.77 37.00
CA ASN A 152 -16.79 -22.06 37.63
C ASN A 152 -15.58 -22.55 38.44
N LEU A 153 -15.42 -22.02 39.66
CA LEU A 153 -14.54 -22.60 40.67
C LEU A 153 -15.10 -22.32 42.07
N GLU A 154 -16.26 -22.90 42.34
CA GLU A 154 -16.76 -23.25 43.67
C GLU A 154 -17.36 -24.67 43.48
N ASP A 155 -17.23 -25.67 44.33
CA ASP A 155 -17.10 -25.68 45.78
C ASP A 155 -16.56 -27.08 46.15
N GLY A 156 -15.33 -27.15 46.67
CA GLY A 156 -14.69 -28.37 47.11
C GLY A 156 -14.83 -28.51 48.62
N LYS A 157 -16.02 -28.93 49.05
CA LYS A 157 -16.41 -29.07 50.45
C LYS A 157 -15.48 -30.02 51.20
N GLU A 158 -14.88 -29.47 52.25
CA GLU A 158 -14.19 -30.14 53.34
C GLU A 158 -15.19 -30.99 54.16
N SER A 159 -14.87 -32.26 54.39
CA SER A 159 -15.45 -33.03 55.49
C SER A 159 -14.38 -33.95 56.07
N GLU A 160 -13.91 -33.58 57.26
CA GLU A 160 -13.28 -34.43 58.25
C GLU A 160 -14.25 -35.54 58.67
N GLU A 161 -13.79 -36.80 58.71
CA GLU A 161 -13.62 -37.66 59.92
C GLU A 161 -13.16 -39.07 59.52
#